data_AF-A0A653DTR5-F1
#
_entry.id   AF-A0A653DTR5-F1
#
_cell.length_a   1.000
_cell.length_b   1.000
_cell.length_c   1.000
_cell.angle_alpha   90.00
_cell.angle_beta   90.00
_cell.angle_gamma   90.00
#
_symmetry.space_group_name_H-M   'P 1'
#
loop_
_entity.id
_entity.type
_entity.pdbx_description
1 polymer ?
#
loop_
_entity_poly.entity_id
_entity_poly.type
_entity_poly.pdbx_seq_one_letter_code
_entity_poly.pdbx_strand_id
1 'polypeptide(L)' 'MRAFSTPDKIFRYFATIKLIQNDTTEVYMTPDDFLRAITPGMKQPDGKYGMTCINGDGRILTK' A
#
# COMPACT_ATOMS: atom_id res chain seq x y z
N MET A 1 -9.54 -11.99 9.62
CA MET A 1 -10.39 -10.93 10.19
C MET A 1 -9.95 -9.56 9.68
N ARG A 2 -10.64 -8.98 8.70
CA ARG A 2 -10.45 -7.56 8.32
C ARG A 2 -11.45 -6.64 9.01
N ALA A 3 -12.66 -7.13 9.27
CA ALA A 3 -13.75 -6.40 9.92
C ALA A 3 -13.50 -5.94 11.37
N PHE A 4 -12.44 -6.42 12.03
CA PHE A 4 -12.12 -6.11 13.44
C PHE A 4 -10.78 -5.36 13.60
N SER A 5 -10.12 -5.00 12.51
CA SER A 5 -8.89 -4.20 12.54
C SER A 5 -9.22 -2.72 12.41
N THR A 6 -8.36 -1.85 12.95
CA THR A 6 -8.50 -0.41 12.75
C THR A 6 -8.35 -0.07 11.26
N PRO A 7 -9.05 0.96 10.75
CA PRO A 7 -8.92 1.40 9.37
C PRO A 7 -7.46 1.69 8.99
N ASP A 8 -6.68 2.28 9.90
CA ASP A 8 -5.24 2.54 9.71
C ASP A 8 -4.44 1.25 9.47
N LYS A 9 -4.71 0.18 10.23
CA LYS A 9 -4.04 -1.11 10.06
C LYS A 9 -4.38 -1.75 8.72
N ILE A 10 -5.65 -1.67 8.29
CA ILE A 10 -6.09 -2.18 7.00
C ILE A 10 -5.41 -1.37 5.88
N PHE A 11 -5.42 -0.05 5.99
CA PHE A 11 -4.79 0.85 5.03
C PHE A 11 -3.31 0.54 4.82
N ARG A 12 -2.51 0.52 5.89
CA ARG A 12 -1.06 0.23 5.81
C ARG A 12 -0.75 -1.18 5.35
N TYR A 13 -1.65 -2.14 5.59
CA TYR A 13 -1.46 -3.52 5.18
C TYR A 13 -1.70 -3.74 3.68
N PHE A 14 -2.63 -3.00 3.06
CA PHE A 14 -2.96 -3.14 1.63
C PHE A 14 -2.26 -2.13 0.73
N ALA A 15 -1.85 -0.98 1.26
CA ALA A 15 -1.16 0.05 0.51
C ALA A 15 0.15 -0.47 -0.11
N THR A 16 0.32 -0.24 -1.40
CA THR A 16 1.54 -0.64 -2.15
C THR A 16 2.41 0.54 -2.55
N ILE A 17 1.99 1.79 -2.32
CA ILE A 17 2.74 2.97 -2.73
C ILE A 17 3.31 3.70 -1.52
N LYS A 18 4.61 4.01 -1.58
CA LYS A 18 5.31 4.86 -0.61
C LYS A 18 5.96 6.03 -1.34
N LEU A 19 5.47 7.24 -1.10
CA LEU A 19 6.07 8.47 -1.61
C LEU A 19 7.08 9.00 -0.59
N ILE A 20 8.28 9.32 -1.06
CA ILE A 20 9.35 9.91 -0.25
C ILE A 20 9.68 11.28 -0.85
N GLN A 21 9.46 12.35 -0.09
CA GLN A 21 9.73 13.72 -0.52
C GLN A 21 10.36 14.50 0.62
N ASN A 22 11.55 15.07 0.43
CA ASN A 22 12.17 16.04 1.36
C ASN A 22 12.05 15.65 2.85
N ASP A 23 12.41 14.41 3.19
CA ASP A 23 12.32 13.77 4.52
C ASP A 23 10.93 13.40 5.04
N THR A 24 9.84 13.69 4.31
CA THR A 24 8.52 13.14 4.59
C THR A 24 8.28 11.84 3.83
N THR A 25 7.52 10.94 4.46
CA THR A 25 7.06 9.69 3.85
C THR A 25 5.55 9.67 3.92
N GLU A 26 4.91 9.54 2.76
CA GLU A 26 3.48 9.36 2.63
C GLU A 26 3.19 7.99 2.04
N VAL A 27 2.16 7.32 2.55
CA VAL A 27 1.73 6.01 2.06
C VAL A 27 0.43 6.20 1.31
N TYR A 28 0.31 5.58 0.14
CA TYR A 28 -0.88 5.63 -0.69
C TYR A 28 -1.30 4.24 -1.14
N MET A 29 -2.55 4.16 -1.58
CA MET A 29 -3.14 2.95 -2.14
C MET A 29 -3.55 3.21 -3.58
N THR A 30 -3.28 2.24 -4.44
CA THR A 30 -3.89 2.20 -5.78
C THR A 30 -5.38 1.82 -5.65
N PRO A 31 -6.20 2.09 -6.68
CA PRO A 31 -7.59 1.62 -6.69
C PRO A 31 -7.71 0.09 -6.51
N ASP A 32 -6.75 -0.68 -7.02
CA ASP A 32 -6.67 -2.14 -6.83
C ASP A 32 -6.43 -2.51 -5.36
N ASP A 33 -5.49 -1.83 -4.68
CA ASP A 33 -5.21 -2.03 -3.26
C ASP A 33 -6.47 -1.83 -2.40
N PHE A 34 -7.27 -0.80 -2.73
CA PHE A 34 -8.53 -0.52 -2.04
C PHE A 34 -9.56 -1.63 -2.25
N LEU A 35 -9.77 -2.07 -3.50
CA LEU A 35 -10.66 -3.17 -3.81
C LEU A 35 -10.23 -4.46 -3.10
N ARG A 36 -8.93 -4.74 -3.06
CA ARG A 36 -8.37 -5.87 -2.32
C ARG A 36 -8.59 -5.75 -0.82
N ALA A 37 -8.57 -4.55 -0.24
CA ALA A 37 -8.82 -4.34 1.19
C ALA A 37 -10.25 -4.68 1.59
N ILE A 38 -11.24 -4.29 0.77
CA ILE A 38 -12.67 -4.50 1.06
C ILE A 38 -13.18 -5.88 0.63
N THR A 39 -12.54 -6.55 -0.33
CA THR A 39 -12.98 -7.85 -0.85
C THR A 39 -12.50 -9.00 0.03
N PRO A 40 -13.39 -9.71 0.76
CA PRO A 40 -13.00 -10.84 1.58
C PRO A 40 -12.52 -12.02 0.71
N GLY A 41 -11.57 -12.81 1.20
CA GLY A 41 -11.08 -14.02 0.52
C GLY A 41 -9.90 -13.80 -0.46
N MET A 42 -9.58 -12.56 -0.84
CA MET A 42 -8.35 -12.28 -1.59
C MET A 42 -7.15 -12.33 -0.65
N LYS A 43 -6.35 -13.40 -0.71
CA LYS A 43 -5.09 -13.51 0.04
C LYS A 43 -4.13 -12.41 -0.43
N GLN A 44 -3.39 -11.81 0.51
CA GLN A 44 -2.32 -10.87 0.13
C GLN A 44 -1.29 -11.67 -0.70
N PRO A 45 -0.86 -11.18 -1.87
CA PRO A 45 0.13 -11.86 -2.69
C PRO A 45 1.45 -12.04 -1.92
N ASP A 46 1.91 -13.28 -1.79
CA ASP A 46 3.19 -13.64 -1.17
C ASP A 46 4.35 -13.01 -1.96
N GLY A 47 4.85 -11.86 -1.48
CA GLY A 47 6.08 -11.21 -1.97
C GLY A 47 6.04 -10.54 -3.36
N LYS A 48 4.95 -10.67 -4.13
CA LYS A 48 4.89 -10.12 -5.52
C LYS A 48 4.56 -8.62 -5.63
N TYR A 49 3.95 -8.03 -4.61
CA TYR A 49 3.62 -6.60 -4.56
C TYR A 49 4.41 -6.00 -3.40
N GLY A 50 5.72 -5.89 -3.58
CA GLY A 50 6.55 -5.08 -2.69
C GLY A 50 6.03 -3.63 -2.68
N MET A 51 6.21 -2.92 -1.57
CA MET A 51 5.93 -1.49 -1.53
C MET A 51 6.78 -0.81 -2.60
N THR A 52 6.12 -0.27 -3.63
CA THR A 52 6.74 0.56 -4.65
C THR A 52 7.09 1.89 -4.02
N CYS A 53 8.39 2.15 -3.94
CA CYS A 53 8.92 3.39 -3.43
C CYS A 53 8.99 4.39 -4.59
N ILE A 54 8.42 5.58 -4.41
CA ILE A 54 8.44 6.67 -5.40
C ILE A 54 9.07 7.89 -4.74
N ASN A 55 9.93 8.60 -5.46
CA ASN A 55 10.40 9.92 -5.05
C ASN A 55 9.34 11.00 -5.33
N GLY A 56 9.47 12.16 -4.68
CA GLY A 56 8.68 13.36 -4.96
C GLY A 56 8.74 13.88 -6.40
N ASP A 57 9.71 13.43 -7.22
CA ASP A 57 9.80 13.71 -8.66
C ASP A 57 9.07 12.66 -9.53
N GLY A 58 8.35 11.71 -8.91
CA GLY A 58 7.57 10.68 -9.60
C GLY A 58 8.38 9.47 -10.09
N ARG A 59 9.69 9.41 -9.79
CA ARG A 59 10.54 8.28 -10.18
C ARG A 59 10.46 7.13 -9.20
N ILE A 60 10.38 5.90 -9.74
CA ILE A 60 10.42 4.66 -8.95
C ILE A 60 11.82 4.45 -8.40
N LEU A 61 11.93 4.31 -7.08
CA LEU A 61 13.17 4.11 -6.33
C LEU A 61 13.61 2.64 -6.30
N THR A 62 12.67 1.69 -6.29
CA THR A 62 12.94 0.24 -6.29
C THR A 62 11.73 -0.55 -6.81
N LYS A 63 12.01 -1.74 -7.37
CA LYS A 63 11.07 -2.85 -7.48
C LYS A 63 11.45 -3.92 -6.47
#